data_AF-A0A7J3CBF1-F1
#
_entry.id   AF-A0A7J3CBF1-F1
#
_cell.length_a   1.000
_cell.length_b   1.000
_cell.length_c   1.000
_cell.angle_alpha   90.00
_cell.angle_beta   90.00
_cell.angle_gamma   90.00
#
_symmetry.space_group_name_H-M   'P 1'
#
loop_
_entity.id
_entity.type
_entity.pdbx_description
1 polymer ?
#
loop_
_entity_poly.entity_id
_entity_poly.type
_entity_poly.pdbx_seq_one_letter_code
_entity_poly.pdbx_strand_id
1 'polypeptide(L)'
;MYPETDIPLIPIREEYMKEVGKKVPTSVRQKIDHLVMLGIPRQEAMNALWKEYDEVLEHFVISYGNPKVCAKFLSVVFSSERPDLLKAEKLIERYSRGNIPPESLEQLYEGGEFVSGDSRITLKDDGTLSYSLRTDDKVQVEDIGLDFKFKDRGMLNLEETIDRVVEENITTIKERGESSFKLLMGQVMKEVRGRFEGKEISELLKRKIAEVLNNSGK
;
A
#
# COMPACT_ATOMS: atom_id res chain seq x y z
N MET A 1 -36.70 -3.14 -45.87
CA MET A 1 -36.00 -1.83 -45.84
C MET A 1 -35.43 -1.57 -47.22
N TYR A 2 -35.62 -0.37 -47.76
CA TYR A 2 -34.99 0.08 -49.01
C TYR A 2 -33.85 1.05 -48.67
N PRO A 3 -32.80 1.15 -49.51
CA PRO A 3 -31.71 2.10 -49.30
C PRO A 3 -32.23 3.54 -49.40
N GLU A 4 -31.72 4.39 -48.52
CA GLU A 4 -32.03 5.82 -48.48
C GLU A 4 -31.39 6.51 -49.70
N THR A 5 -32.23 6.96 -50.64
CA THR A 5 -31.78 7.52 -51.92
C THR A 5 -31.40 8.99 -51.84
N ASP A 6 -31.81 9.68 -50.78
CA ASP A 6 -31.55 11.10 -50.57
C ASP A 6 -30.13 11.38 -50.05
N ILE A 7 -29.40 10.33 -49.64
CA ILE A 7 -28.04 10.44 -49.10
C ILE A 7 -27.03 9.87 -50.12
N PRO A 8 -26.01 10.64 -50.53
CA PRO A 8 -24.97 10.13 -51.42
C PRO A 8 -24.12 9.07 -50.71
N LEU A 9 -23.58 8.14 -51.50
CA LEU A 9 -22.65 7.13 -50.98
C LEU A 9 -21.40 7.80 -50.41
N ILE A 10 -21.02 7.41 -49.19
CA ILE A 10 -19.82 7.91 -48.52
C ILE A 10 -18.70 6.87 -48.67
N PRO A 11 -17.71 7.08 -49.56
CA PRO A 11 -16.61 6.14 -49.74
C PRO A 11 -15.63 6.24 -48.57
N ILE A 12 -15.42 5.12 -47.87
CA ILE A 12 -14.43 5.03 -46.78
C ILE A 12 -13.06 4.75 -47.39
N ARG A 13 -12.19 5.77 -47.42
CA ARG A 13 -10.80 5.64 -47.90
C ARG A 13 -9.91 5.04 -46.80
N GLU A 14 -8.91 4.25 -47.17
CA GLU A 14 -7.95 3.69 -46.20
C GLU A 14 -7.19 4.77 -45.41
N GLU A 15 -6.85 5.89 -46.04
CA GLU A 15 -6.20 7.03 -45.41
C GLU A 15 -7.06 7.62 -44.29
N TYR A 16 -8.36 7.79 -44.56
CA TYR A 16 -9.33 8.25 -43.58
C TYR A 16 -9.45 7.25 -42.40
N MET A 17 -9.46 5.95 -42.68
CA MET A 17 -9.46 4.91 -41.63
C MET A 17 -8.19 4.96 -40.77
N LYS A 18 -7.02 5.19 -41.36
CA LYS A 18 -5.75 5.33 -40.63
C LYS A 18 -5.73 6.58 -39.75
N GLU A 19 -6.26 7.71 -40.23
CA GLU A 19 -6.36 8.94 -39.45
C GLU A 19 -7.33 8.79 -38.27
N VAL A 20 -8.49 8.21 -38.50
CA VAL A 20 -9.49 7.95 -37.46
C VAL A 20 -8.94 6.96 -36.44
N GLY A 21 -8.28 5.89 -36.89
CA GLY A 21 -7.66 4.89 -36.02
C GLY A 21 -6.68 5.47 -35.00
N LYS A 22 -5.96 6.54 -35.34
CA LYS A 22 -5.04 7.22 -34.42
C LYS A 22 -5.75 8.04 -33.33
N LYS A 23 -7.01 8.43 -33.57
CA LYS A 23 -7.83 9.22 -32.64
C LYS A 23 -8.70 8.34 -31.75
N VAL A 24 -8.74 7.02 -32.01
CA VAL A 24 -9.50 6.09 -31.17
C VAL A 24 -8.85 6.05 -29.80
N PRO A 25 -9.59 6.35 -28.71
CA PRO A 25 -9.05 6.26 -27.37
C PRO A 25 -8.69 4.80 -27.05
N THR A 26 -7.79 4.62 -26.09
CA THR A 26 -7.46 3.30 -25.56
C THR A 26 -8.72 2.59 -25.09
N SER A 27 -8.90 1.33 -25.48
CA SER A 27 -10.01 0.52 -25.01
C SER A 27 -9.93 0.27 -23.50
N VAL A 28 -11.09 0.00 -22.88
CA VAL A 28 -11.17 -0.37 -21.45
C VAL A 28 -10.22 -1.51 -21.12
N ARG A 29 -10.15 -2.52 -21.99
CA ARG A 29 -9.25 -3.66 -21.82
C ARG A 29 -7.78 -3.23 -21.80
N GLN A 30 -7.37 -2.38 -22.73
CA GLN A 30 -6.00 -1.87 -22.78
C GLN A 30 -5.67 -1.05 -21.53
N LYS A 31 -6.59 -0.23 -21.05
CA LYS A 31 -6.41 0.52 -19.79
C LYS A 31 -6.25 -0.40 -18.57
N ILE A 32 -7.09 -1.44 -18.43
CA ILE A 32 -6.96 -2.42 -17.35
C ILE A 32 -5.60 -3.13 -17.43
N ASP A 33 -5.24 -3.61 -18.62
CA ASP A 33 -4.00 -4.36 -18.80
C ASP A 33 -2.77 -3.46 -18.52
N HIS A 34 -2.85 -2.16 -18.84
CA HIS A 34 -1.84 -1.15 -18.47
C HIS A 34 -1.68 -1.00 -16.95
N LEU A 35 -2.77 -0.81 -16.21
CA LEU A 35 -2.73 -0.72 -14.74
C LEU A 35 -2.19 -2.01 -14.11
N VAL A 36 -2.55 -3.17 -14.66
CA VAL A 36 -2.05 -4.47 -14.20
C VAL A 36 -0.55 -4.60 -14.43
N MET A 37 -0.01 -4.08 -15.54
CA MET A 37 1.45 -4.04 -15.79
C MET A 37 2.18 -3.18 -14.76
N LEU A 38 1.54 -2.15 -14.21
CA LEU A 38 2.08 -1.35 -13.10
C LEU A 38 2.07 -2.10 -11.76
N GLY A 39 1.53 -3.33 -11.70
CA GLY A 39 1.46 -4.14 -10.50
C GLY A 39 0.18 -3.94 -9.66
N ILE A 40 -0.80 -3.19 -10.18
CA ILE A 40 -2.11 -3.02 -9.56
C ILE A 40 -2.91 -4.32 -9.76
N PRO A 41 -3.53 -4.89 -8.71
CA PRO A 41 -4.33 -6.09 -8.91
C PRO A 41 -5.58 -5.80 -9.77
N ARG A 42 -5.99 -6.80 -10.56
CA ARG A 42 -6.97 -6.60 -11.65
C ARG A 42 -8.32 -6.06 -11.16
N GLN A 43 -8.75 -6.48 -9.96
CA GLN A 43 -10.02 -6.05 -9.40
C GLN A 43 -10.02 -4.55 -9.07
N GLU A 44 -8.92 -4.06 -8.52
CA GLU A 44 -8.70 -2.67 -8.17
C GLU A 44 -8.56 -1.80 -9.41
N ALA A 45 -7.85 -2.30 -10.44
CA ALA A 45 -7.78 -1.62 -11.74
C ALA A 45 -9.17 -1.45 -12.38
N MET A 46 -10.02 -2.48 -12.32
CA MET A 46 -11.41 -2.41 -12.79
C MET A 46 -12.23 -1.42 -11.98
N ASN A 47 -12.10 -1.46 -10.65
CA ASN A 47 -12.80 -0.53 -9.76
C ASN A 47 -12.39 0.92 -10.02
N ALA A 48 -11.10 1.18 -10.27
CA ALA A 48 -10.57 2.51 -10.58
C ALA A 48 -11.16 3.07 -11.87
N LEU A 49 -11.27 2.24 -12.91
CA LEU A 49 -11.93 2.60 -14.16
C LEU A 49 -13.43 2.87 -13.99
N TRP A 50 -14.14 2.01 -13.25
CA TRP A 50 -15.59 2.19 -13.03
C TRP A 50 -15.94 3.44 -12.23
N LYS A 51 -15.05 3.85 -11.32
CA LYS A 51 -15.18 5.07 -10.52
C LYS A 51 -14.40 6.26 -11.09
N GLU A 52 -13.85 6.12 -12.30
CA GLU A 52 -13.16 7.18 -13.06
C GLU A 52 -11.98 7.84 -12.32
N TYR A 53 -11.20 7.05 -11.58
CA TYR A 53 -9.96 7.52 -10.93
C TYR A 53 -8.70 6.76 -11.39
N ASP A 54 -8.77 6.05 -12.52
CA ASP A 54 -7.64 5.29 -13.09
C ASP A 54 -6.38 6.13 -13.29
N GLU A 55 -6.53 7.36 -13.79
CA GLU A 55 -5.40 8.29 -14.01
C GLU A 55 -4.76 8.74 -12.69
N VAL A 56 -5.58 8.99 -11.66
CA VAL A 56 -5.10 9.37 -10.32
C VAL A 56 -4.35 8.20 -9.68
N LEU A 57 -4.87 6.98 -9.84
CA LEU A 57 -4.20 5.78 -9.36
C LEU A 57 -2.85 5.58 -10.04
N GLU A 58 -2.79 5.70 -11.37
CA GLU A 58 -1.53 5.62 -12.11
C GLU A 58 -0.51 6.67 -11.61
N HIS A 59 -0.94 7.92 -11.46
CA HIS A 59 -0.07 8.98 -10.93
C HIS A 59 0.49 8.65 -9.54
N PHE A 60 -0.36 8.17 -8.62
CA PHE A 60 0.08 7.83 -7.26
C PHE A 60 1.10 6.69 -7.27
N VAL A 61 0.89 5.68 -8.11
CA VAL A 61 1.80 4.53 -8.24
C VAL A 61 3.15 4.95 -8.80
N ILE A 62 3.17 5.82 -9.81
CA ILE A 62 4.40 6.34 -10.42
C ILE A 62 5.16 7.25 -9.44
N SER A 63 4.46 8.12 -8.71
CA SER A 63 5.08 9.12 -7.84
C SER A 63 5.54 8.57 -6.49
N TYR A 64 4.81 7.62 -5.90
CA TYR A 64 5.05 7.16 -4.52
C TYR A 64 5.41 5.68 -4.40
N GLY A 65 5.18 4.90 -5.44
CA GLY A 65 5.47 3.46 -5.46
C GLY A 65 4.43 2.62 -4.71
N ASN A 66 4.73 1.33 -4.54
CA ASN A 66 3.86 0.32 -3.93
C ASN A 66 2.41 0.28 -4.49
N PRO A 67 2.21 -0.38 -5.64
CA PRO A 67 0.92 -0.40 -6.34
C PRO A 67 -0.27 -0.90 -5.51
N LYS A 68 -0.04 -1.90 -4.64
CA LYS A 68 -1.09 -2.49 -3.80
C LYS A 68 -1.58 -1.52 -2.73
N VAL A 69 -0.66 -0.79 -2.09
CA VAL A 69 -1.02 0.19 -1.06
C VAL A 69 -1.74 1.38 -1.69
N CYS A 70 -1.23 1.91 -2.81
CA CYS A 70 -1.91 2.99 -3.55
C CYS A 70 -3.32 2.58 -3.98
N ALA A 71 -3.48 1.39 -4.55
CA ALA A 71 -4.78 0.90 -5.00
C ALA A 71 -5.79 0.75 -3.85
N LYS A 72 -5.37 0.14 -2.72
CA LYS A 72 -6.21 -0.02 -1.54
C LYS A 72 -6.60 1.33 -0.94
N PHE A 73 -5.62 2.22 -0.77
CA PHE A 73 -5.84 3.53 -0.17
C PHE A 73 -6.75 4.41 -1.03
N LEU A 74 -6.49 4.51 -2.34
CA LEU A 74 -7.34 5.29 -3.23
C LEU A 74 -8.74 4.72 -3.36
N SER A 75 -8.92 3.39 -3.24
CA SER A 75 -10.25 2.81 -3.15
C SER A 75 -11.05 3.35 -1.96
N VAL A 76 -10.40 3.65 -0.83
CA VAL A 76 -11.04 4.27 0.35
C VAL A 76 -11.33 5.76 0.09
N VAL A 77 -10.34 6.49 -0.45
CA VAL A 77 -10.47 7.91 -0.82
C VAL A 77 -11.67 8.14 -1.74
N PHE A 78 -11.75 7.38 -2.83
CA PHE A 78 -12.83 7.42 -3.83
C PHE A 78 -14.06 6.58 -3.46
N SER A 79 -14.16 6.13 -2.21
CA SER A 79 -15.43 5.68 -1.64
C SER A 79 -16.16 6.82 -0.91
N SER A 80 -15.46 7.92 -0.62
CA SER A 80 -16.07 9.13 -0.06
C SER A 80 -16.79 9.93 -1.16
N GLU A 81 -17.92 10.56 -0.83
CA GLU A 81 -18.67 11.42 -1.77
C GLU A 81 -17.88 12.64 -2.22
N ARG A 82 -16.94 13.11 -1.39
CA ARG A 82 -16.04 14.22 -1.67
C ARG A 82 -14.60 13.80 -1.37
N PRO A 83 -13.91 13.18 -2.36
CA PRO A 83 -12.52 12.78 -2.18
C PRO A 83 -11.63 14.00 -2.02
N ASP A 84 -10.81 13.99 -0.97
CA ASP A 84 -9.83 15.02 -0.67
C ASP A 84 -8.45 14.57 -1.16
N LEU A 85 -8.12 14.96 -2.40
CA LEU A 85 -6.88 14.54 -3.03
C LEU A 85 -5.64 15.16 -2.37
N LEU A 86 -5.76 16.37 -1.82
CA LEU A 86 -4.65 17.01 -1.10
C LEU A 86 -4.31 16.24 0.17
N LYS A 87 -5.35 15.83 0.91
CA LYS A 87 -5.19 14.97 2.08
C LYS A 87 -4.58 13.62 1.72
N ALA A 88 -5.08 13.00 0.65
CA ALA A 88 -4.58 11.71 0.19
C ALA A 88 -3.11 11.78 -0.27
N GLU A 89 -2.75 12.82 -1.04
CA GLU A 89 -1.40 13.05 -1.55
C GLU A 89 -0.42 13.26 -0.39
N LYS A 90 -0.81 14.03 0.63
CA LYS A 90 0.03 14.25 1.80
C LYS A 90 0.29 12.97 2.58
N LEU A 91 -0.73 12.15 2.77
CA LEU A 91 -0.62 10.89 3.48
C LEU A 91 0.26 9.88 2.72
N ILE A 92 0.06 9.73 1.41
CA ILE A 92 0.87 8.80 0.62
C ILE A 92 2.33 9.28 0.50
N GLU A 93 2.58 10.59 0.42
CA GLU A 93 3.93 11.16 0.45
C GLU A 93 4.66 10.77 1.74
N ARG A 94 3.97 10.90 2.88
CA ARG A 94 4.51 10.57 4.21
C ARG A 94 4.74 9.07 4.35
N TYR A 95 3.86 8.24 3.80
CA TYR A 95 4.06 6.80 3.73
C TYR A 95 5.27 6.43 2.88
N SER A 96 5.39 7.00 1.68
CA SER A 96 6.48 6.72 0.72
C SER A 96 7.86 7.03 1.32
N ARG A 97 7.95 8.09 2.12
CA ARG A 97 9.16 8.47 2.86
C ARG A 97 9.40 7.65 4.15
N GLY A 98 8.45 6.80 4.55
CA GLY A 98 8.53 5.97 5.75
C GLY A 98 8.20 6.70 7.06
N ASN A 99 7.50 7.84 6.98
CA ASN A 99 7.10 8.65 8.13
C ASN A 99 5.84 8.12 8.82
N ILE A 100 5.02 7.35 8.11
CA ILE A 100 3.82 6.71 8.66
C ILE A 100 3.65 5.31 8.07
N PRO A 101 2.97 4.41 8.80
CA PRO A 101 2.72 3.06 8.31
C PRO A 101 1.55 2.96 7.33
N PRO A 102 1.51 1.93 6.47
CA PRO A 102 0.44 1.78 5.48
C PRO A 102 -0.95 1.62 6.11
N GLU A 103 -1.06 1.03 7.31
CA GLU A 103 -2.33 0.85 8.00
C GLU A 103 -2.89 2.14 8.59
N SER A 104 -2.04 3.15 8.77
CA SER A 104 -2.49 4.46 9.23
C SER A 104 -3.17 5.26 8.14
N LEU A 105 -2.92 4.97 6.86
CA LEU A 105 -3.44 5.75 5.74
C LEU A 105 -4.97 5.86 5.78
N GLU A 106 -5.66 4.73 5.93
CA GLU A 106 -7.13 4.68 5.96
C GLU A 106 -7.69 5.44 7.18
N GLN A 107 -7.14 5.17 8.37
CA GLN A 107 -7.62 5.81 9.62
C GLN A 107 -7.34 7.31 9.67
N LEU A 108 -6.17 7.75 9.20
CA LEU A 108 -5.83 9.17 9.10
C LEU A 108 -6.67 9.88 8.04
N TYR A 109 -7.03 9.20 6.96
CA TYR A 109 -7.88 9.77 5.93
C TYR A 109 -9.34 9.91 6.38
N GLU A 110 -9.93 8.91 7.04
CA GLU A 110 -11.32 8.96 7.48
C GLU A 110 -11.50 9.72 8.81
N GLY A 111 -10.74 9.32 9.83
CA GLY A 111 -10.88 9.81 11.21
C GLY A 111 -9.90 10.91 11.59
N GLY A 112 -8.87 11.16 10.80
CA GLY A 112 -7.81 12.12 11.14
C GLY A 112 -6.88 11.65 12.26
N GLU A 113 -7.06 10.43 12.77
CA GLU A 113 -6.27 9.90 13.88
C GLU A 113 -5.99 8.41 13.68
N PHE A 114 -4.79 7.98 14.06
CA PHE A 114 -4.37 6.60 14.07
C PHE A 114 -3.68 6.30 15.39
N VAL A 115 -4.12 5.25 16.08
CA VAL A 115 -3.53 4.82 17.36
C VAL A 115 -2.91 3.44 17.16
N SER A 116 -1.62 3.33 17.45
CA SER A 116 -0.89 2.06 17.43
C SER A 116 -0.08 1.90 18.70
N GLY A 117 -0.62 1.15 19.67
CA GLY A 117 -0.02 0.99 20.98
C GLY A 117 -0.10 2.29 21.78
N ASP A 118 1.04 2.78 22.24
CA ASP A 118 1.18 4.05 22.98
C ASP A 118 1.34 5.27 22.06
N SER A 119 1.49 5.07 20.74
CA SER A 119 1.70 6.15 19.77
C SER A 119 0.41 6.53 19.06
N ARG A 120 0.06 7.82 19.10
CA ARG A 120 -1.07 8.40 18.38
C ARG A 120 -0.59 9.37 17.32
N ILE A 121 -0.91 9.09 16.07
CA ILE A 121 -0.72 10.02 14.96
C ILE A 121 -2.03 10.78 14.77
N THR A 122 -1.97 12.10 14.73
CA THR A 122 -3.10 12.96 14.37
C THR A 122 -2.76 13.78 13.13
N LEU A 123 -3.74 13.92 12.25
CA LEU A 123 -3.67 14.73 11.06
C LEU A 123 -4.44 16.02 11.32
N LYS A 124 -3.74 17.15 11.33
CA LYS A 124 -4.35 18.47 11.47
C LYS A 124 -4.41 19.15 10.11
N ASP A 125 -5.54 19.78 9.86
CA ASP A 125 -5.71 20.74 8.78
C ASP A 125 -5.23 22.10 9.28
N ASP A 126 -4.17 22.63 8.67
CA ASP A 126 -3.60 23.93 9.05
C ASP A 126 -4.39 25.11 8.41
N GLY A 127 -5.55 24.84 7.80
CA GLY A 127 -6.45 25.85 7.23
C GLY A 127 -5.91 26.56 5.98
N THR A 128 -4.71 26.16 5.53
CA THR A 128 -3.96 26.78 4.42
C THR A 128 -3.59 25.73 3.37
N LEU A 129 -4.52 24.82 3.06
CA LEU A 129 -4.32 23.75 2.06
C LEU A 129 -3.14 22.81 2.38
N SER A 130 -2.75 22.72 3.65
CA SER A 130 -1.67 21.85 4.11
C SER A 130 -2.12 21.03 5.29
N TYR A 131 -1.81 19.74 5.25
CA TYR A 131 -1.99 18.85 6.38
C TYR A 131 -0.66 18.63 7.09
N SER A 132 -0.67 18.83 8.41
CA SER A 132 0.42 18.48 9.31
C SER A 132 0.07 17.17 10.03
N LEU A 133 1.07 16.31 10.18
CA LEU A 133 0.97 15.09 10.96
C LEU A 133 1.68 15.34 12.28
N ARG A 134 1.06 14.97 13.40
CA ARG A 134 1.64 15.06 14.74
C ARG A 134 1.64 13.71 15.38
N THR A 135 2.74 13.36 16.04
CA THR A 135 2.77 12.22 16.96
C THR A 135 2.57 12.73 18.38
N ASP A 136 1.70 12.07 19.13
CA ASP A 136 1.50 12.27 20.56
C ASP A 136 2.03 11.02 21.26
N ASP A 137 3.33 11.03 21.53
CA ASP A 137 4.01 10.04 22.37
C ASP A 137 4.30 10.69 23.72
N LYS A 138 4.31 9.90 24.81
CA LYS A 138 4.51 10.33 26.23
C LYS A 138 5.71 11.27 26.51
N VAL A 139 6.56 11.58 25.52
CA VAL A 139 7.77 12.39 25.67
C VAL A 139 7.64 13.78 25.06
N GLN A 140 7.06 14.00 23.86
CA GLN A 140 6.76 15.32 23.26
C GLN A 140 5.74 15.22 22.10
N VAL A 141 4.98 16.31 21.88
CA VAL A 141 4.22 16.53 20.63
C VAL A 141 5.20 17.05 19.59
N GLU A 142 5.65 16.19 18.68
CA GLU A 142 6.53 16.56 17.57
C GLU A 142 5.72 16.55 16.26
N ASP A 143 5.89 17.61 15.45
CA ASP A 143 5.42 17.56 14.06
C ASP A 143 6.23 16.48 13.33
N ILE A 144 5.54 15.59 12.62
CA ILE A 144 6.13 14.59 11.73
C ILE A 144 6.70 15.37 10.53
N GLY A 145 7.92 15.89 10.73
CA GLY A 145 8.74 16.55 9.74
C GLY A 145 9.14 15.61 8.61
N LEU A 146 9.73 16.13 7.53
CA LEU A 146 10.17 15.31 6.38
C LEU A 146 11.23 14.28 6.76
N ASP A 147 12.05 14.57 7.77
CA ASP A 147 13.13 13.71 8.27
C ASP A 147 12.66 12.67 9.31
N PHE A 148 11.39 12.73 9.72
CA PHE A 148 10.84 11.82 10.70
C PHE A 148 10.61 10.43 10.09
N LYS A 149 11.39 9.43 10.50
CA LYS A 149 11.16 8.04 10.10
C LYS A 149 10.42 7.32 11.21
N PHE A 150 9.22 6.82 10.91
CA PHE A 150 8.43 5.99 11.83
C PHE A 150 9.16 4.69 12.20
N LYS A 151 10.13 4.27 11.37
CA LYS A 151 11.03 3.14 11.62
C LYS A 151 11.86 3.28 12.90
N ASP A 152 12.15 4.49 13.37
CA ASP A 152 13.15 4.69 14.43
C ASP A 152 12.58 4.76 15.86
N ARG A 153 11.25 4.73 16.08
CA ARG A 153 10.69 5.00 17.42
C ARG A 153 9.56 4.13 17.97
N GLY A 154 9.17 3.03 17.34
CA GLY A 154 8.26 2.10 18.04
C GLY A 154 7.30 1.26 17.20
N MET A 155 7.54 1.12 15.90
CA MET A 155 6.80 0.14 15.13
C MET A 155 7.53 -1.20 15.18
N LEU A 156 6.95 -2.17 15.91
CA LEU A 156 7.39 -3.58 16.01
C LEU A 156 8.49 -3.90 15.00
N ASN A 157 9.75 -3.78 15.44
CA ASN A 157 10.87 -4.14 14.60
C ASN A 157 10.67 -5.62 14.27
N LEU A 158 10.69 -5.98 12.98
CA LEU A 158 10.52 -7.38 12.57
C LEU A 158 11.52 -8.25 13.33
N GLU A 159 12.71 -7.71 13.57
CA GLU A 159 13.77 -8.33 14.35
C GLU A 159 13.39 -8.49 15.83
N GLU A 160 12.90 -7.44 16.52
CA GLU A 160 12.44 -7.54 17.91
C GLU A 160 11.23 -8.47 18.10
N THR A 161 10.30 -8.46 17.13
CA THR A 161 9.11 -9.31 17.16
C THR A 161 9.51 -10.78 17.01
N ILE A 162 10.41 -11.05 16.06
CA ILE A 162 10.97 -12.39 15.87
C ILE A 162 11.80 -12.79 17.08
N ASP A 163 12.63 -11.89 17.63
CA ASP A 163 13.45 -12.16 18.81
C ASP A 163 12.59 -12.52 20.01
N ARG A 164 11.53 -11.75 20.28
CA ARG A 164 10.58 -12.06 21.35
C ARG A 164 9.88 -13.41 21.13
N VAL A 165 9.35 -13.66 19.93
CA VAL A 165 8.67 -14.93 19.62
C VAL A 165 9.63 -16.12 19.71
N VAL A 166 10.88 -15.95 19.31
CA VAL A 166 11.95 -16.95 19.43
C VAL A 166 12.29 -17.19 20.91
N GLU A 167 12.44 -16.13 21.71
CA GLU A 167 12.73 -16.20 23.15
C GLU A 167 11.62 -16.91 23.94
N GLU A 168 10.35 -16.55 23.69
CA GLU A 168 9.18 -17.16 24.32
C GLU A 168 9.03 -18.65 23.99
N ASN A 169 9.64 -19.11 22.88
CA ASN A 169 9.52 -20.48 22.39
C ASN A 169 10.87 -21.22 22.34
N ILE A 170 11.88 -20.78 23.10
CA ILE A 170 13.21 -21.42 23.14
C ILE A 170 13.12 -22.92 23.43
N THR A 171 12.25 -23.33 24.36
CA THR A 171 12.04 -24.75 24.72
C THR A 171 11.51 -25.54 23.52
N THR A 172 10.50 -25.01 22.84
CA THR A 172 9.92 -25.60 21.63
C THR A 172 10.92 -25.69 20.48
N ILE A 173 11.81 -24.70 20.33
CA ILE A 173 12.88 -24.69 19.33
C ILE A 173 13.90 -25.78 19.63
N LYS A 174 14.29 -25.95 20.90
CA LYS A 174 15.24 -27.01 21.33
C LYS A 174 14.67 -28.41 21.18
N GLU A 175 13.37 -28.60 21.42
CA GLU A 175 12.71 -29.90 21.31
C GLU A 175 12.40 -30.32 19.87
N ARG A 176 11.96 -29.37 19.02
CA ARG A 176 11.46 -29.65 17.65
C ARG A 176 12.42 -29.24 16.54
N GLY A 177 13.52 -28.55 16.88
CA GLY A 177 14.51 -28.07 15.91
C GLY A 177 13.88 -27.25 14.79
N GLU A 178 14.27 -27.52 13.54
CA GLU A 178 13.75 -26.85 12.35
C GLU A 178 12.23 -27.02 12.15
N SER A 179 11.62 -28.05 12.75
CA SER A 179 10.16 -28.27 12.65
C SER A 179 9.35 -27.23 13.44
N SER A 180 9.99 -26.46 14.33
CA SER A 180 9.36 -25.33 15.03
C SER A 180 9.03 -24.15 14.11
N PHE A 181 9.68 -24.06 12.94
CA PHE A 181 9.52 -22.95 12.00
C PHE A 181 8.06 -22.68 11.61
N LYS A 182 7.28 -23.73 11.28
CA LYS A 182 5.88 -23.55 10.86
C LYS A 182 4.99 -22.97 11.97
N LEU A 183 5.25 -23.33 13.22
CA LEU A 183 4.52 -22.84 14.39
C LEU A 183 4.86 -21.37 14.65
N LEU A 184 6.16 -21.06 14.71
CA LEU A 184 6.69 -19.72 14.94
C LEU A 184 6.29 -18.76 13.81
N MET A 185 6.34 -19.22 12.55
CA MET A 185 5.87 -18.45 11.41
C MET A 185 4.40 -18.06 11.57
N GLY A 186 3.55 -18.97 12.04
CA GLY A 186 2.15 -18.68 12.33
C GLY A 186 1.95 -17.64 13.44
N GLN A 187 2.76 -17.70 14.50
CA GLN A 187 2.75 -16.73 15.60
C GLN A 187 3.23 -15.36 15.14
N VAL A 188 4.37 -15.29 14.44
CA VAL A 188 4.92 -14.06 13.89
C VAL A 188 3.94 -13.45 12.89
N MET A 189 3.41 -14.22 11.93
CA MET A 189 2.41 -13.73 10.97
C MET A 189 1.16 -13.16 11.65
N LYS A 190 0.73 -13.73 12.78
CA LYS A 190 -0.39 -13.23 13.58
C LYS A 190 -0.06 -11.91 14.29
N GLU A 191 1.18 -11.72 14.74
CA GLU A 191 1.64 -10.50 15.40
C GLU A 191 1.93 -9.36 14.42
N VAL A 192 2.64 -9.63 13.32
CA VAL A 192 2.95 -8.63 12.29
C VAL A 192 1.78 -8.35 11.35
N ARG A 193 0.68 -9.13 11.39
CA ARG A 193 -0.58 -8.91 10.63
C ARG A 193 -0.36 -8.58 9.14
N GLY A 194 0.64 -9.18 8.50
CA GLY A 194 0.93 -8.96 7.08
C GLY A 194 1.69 -7.65 6.75
N ARG A 195 2.27 -6.97 7.75
CA ARG A 195 3.12 -5.76 7.59
C ARG A 195 4.38 -5.98 6.77
N PHE A 196 4.90 -7.19 6.77
CA PHE A 196 6.15 -7.57 6.13
C PHE A 196 5.89 -8.67 5.12
N GLU A 197 6.69 -8.72 4.06
CA GLU A 197 6.59 -9.80 3.09
C GLU A 197 6.94 -11.13 3.75
N GLY A 198 6.18 -12.18 3.43
CA GLY A 198 6.42 -13.52 3.99
C GLY A 198 7.83 -14.05 3.70
N LYS A 199 8.49 -13.53 2.66
CA LYS A 199 9.88 -13.83 2.33
C LYS A 199 10.86 -13.23 3.34
N GLU A 200 10.71 -11.95 3.67
CA GLU A 200 11.54 -11.25 4.66
C GLU A 200 11.41 -11.89 6.05
N ILE A 201 10.18 -12.20 6.48
CA ILE A 201 9.90 -12.90 7.75
C ILE A 201 10.59 -14.27 7.77
N SER A 202 10.45 -15.04 6.68
CA SER A 202 11.01 -16.39 6.57
C SER A 202 12.54 -16.38 6.64
N GLU A 203 13.20 -15.46 5.93
CA GLU A 203 14.66 -15.35 5.94
C GLU A 203 15.21 -14.97 7.32
N LEU A 204 14.56 -14.03 8.02
CA LEU A 204 15.01 -13.58 9.33
C LEU A 204 14.73 -14.62 10.42
N LEU A 205 13.54 -15.23 10.42
CA LEU A 205 13.13 -16.24 11.40
C LEU A 205 14.02 -17.50 11.30
N LYS A 206 14.35 -17.95 10.08
CA LYS A 206 15.26 -19.10 9.89
C LYS A 206 16.65 -18.83 10.46
N ARG A 207 17.17 -17.61 10.27
CA ARG A 207 18.48 -17.20 10.77
C ARG A 207 18.52 -17.26 12.30
N LYS A 208 17.52 -16.67 12.96
CA LYS A 208 17.42 -16.65 14.43
C LYS A 208 17.23 -18.05 15.04
N ILE A 209 16.42 -18.91 14.42
CA ILE A 209 16.28 -20.32 14.86
C ILE A 209 17.63 -21.06 14.74
N ALA A 210 18.37 -20.86 13.65
CA ALA A 210 19.67 -21.49 13.45
C ALA A 210 20.71 -21.00 14.48
N GLU A 211 20.70 -19.71 14.84
CA GLU A 211 21.54 -19.16 15.90
C GLU A 211 21.27 -19.81 17.27
N VAL A 212 19.99 -20.00 17.63
CA VAL A 212 19.60 -20.66 18.88
C VAL A 212 20.05 -22.13 18.92
N LEU A 213 19.94 -22.84 17.80
CA LEU A 213 20.37 -24.25 17.69
C LEU A 213 21.89 -24.39 17.75
N ASN A 214 22.64 -23.50 17.09
CA ASN A 214 24.11 -23.51 17.12
C ASN A 214 24.68 -23.14 18.50
N ASN A 215 24.02 -22.25 19.24
CA ASN A 215 24.41 -21.91 20.62
C ASN A 215 24.06 -22.99 21.65
N SER A 216 23.23 -23.97 21.29
CA SER A 216 22.86 -25.10 22.16
C SER A 216 23.76 -26.33 21.99
N GLY A 217 24.69 -26.28 21.02
CA GLY A 217 25.65 -27.36 20.70
C GLY A 217 27.08 -27.15 21.23
N LYS A 218 27.30 -26.15 22.10
CA LYS A 218 28.52 -25.94 22.90
C LYS A 218 28.19 -26.14 24.37
#